data_AF-A0A6I2GF31-F1
#
_entry.id   AF-A0A6I2GF31-F1
#
_cell.length_a   1.000
_cell.length_b   1.000
_cell.length_c   1.000
_cell.angle_alpha   90.00
_cell.angle_beta   90.00
_cell.angle_gamma   90.00
#
_symmetry.space_group_name_H-M   'P 1'
#
loop_
_entity.id
_entity.type
_entity.pdbx_description
1 polymer ?
#
loop_
_entity_poly.entity_id
_entity_poly.type
_entity_poly.pdbx_seq_one_letter_code
_entity_poly.pdbx_strand_id
1 'polypeptide(L)'
;MQTKTYIKATLVLGVLATVFYIWQFFLNPAFVTDPAYQDALRIVFPHLVATWLATLMTLVCLFKETKGLVLLAAGLYGVAVALFPSYMMYVIIQAALLFTAYLKIEPNK
;
A
#
# COMPACT_ATOMS: atom_id res chain seq x y z
N MET A 1 0.54 22.80 -2.70
CA MET A 1 0.25 22.62 -1.25
C MET A 1 -0.65 21.40 -0.96
N GLN A 2 -1.69 21.12 -1.77
CA GLN A 2 -2.58 19.97 -1.54
C GLN A 2 -1.95 18.59 -1.83
N THR A 3 -0.97 18.48 -2.73
CA THR A 3 -0.34 17.19 -3.12
C THR A 3 0.30 16.45 -1.95
N LYS A 4 1.14 17.15 -1.15
CA LYS A 4 1.74 16.60 0.07
C LYS A 4 0.70 16.07 1.06
N THR A 5 -0.47 16.70 1.13
CA THR A 5 -1.55 16.24 2.02
C THR A 5 -2.04 14.86 1.61
N TYR A 6 -2.26 14.61 0.32
CA TYR A 6 -2.67 13.29 -0.17
C TYR A 6 -1.59 12.24 0.06
N ILE A 7 -0.33 12.55 -0.25
CA ILE A 7 0.79 11.61 -0.04
C ILE A 7 0.95 11.26 1.44
N LYS A 8 0.84 12.26 2.34
CA LYS A 8 0.87 12.03 3.80
C LYS A 8 -0.30 11.17 4.27
N ALA A 9 -1.52 11.47 3.82
CA ALA A 9 -2.70 10.68 4.16
C ALA A 9 -2.54 9.23 3.67
N THR A 10 -2.09 9.03 2.43
CA THR A 10 -1.79 7.69 1.91
C THR A 10 -0.73 6.98 2.73
N LEU A 11 0.34 7.67 3.13
CA LEU A 11 1.39 7.05 3.94
C LEU A 11 0.86 6.60 5.31
N VAL A 12 0.08 7.45 5.98
CA VAL A 12 -0.52 7.08 7.28
C VAL A 12 -1.38 5.84 7.13
N LEU A 13 -2.24 5.80 6.11
CA LEU A 13 -3.05 4.62 5.82
C LEU A 13 -2.21 3.38 5.48
N GLY A 14 -1.13 3.55 4.70
CA GLY A 14 -0.21 2.46 4.33
C GLY A 14 0.54 1.88 5.51
N VAL A 15 1.00 2.74 6.43
CA VAL A 15 1.64 2.31 7.69
C VAL A 15 0.64 1.60 8.59
N LEU A 16 -0.56 2.13 8.76
CA LEU A 16 -1.61 1.48 9.56
C LEU A 16 -1.98 0.10 8.98
N ALA A 17 -2.14 0.01 7.65
CA ALA A 17 -2.39 -1.27 6.97
C ALA A 17 -1.22 -2.25 7.17
N THR A 18 0.02 -1.76 7.07
CA THR A 18 1.23 -2.56 7.30
C THR A 18 1.28 -3.12 8.72
N VAL A 19 1.05 -2.29 9.73
CA VAL A 19 1.01 -2.71 11.14
C VAL A 19 -0.10 -3.73 11.37
N PHE A 20 -1.29 -3.47 10.83
CA PHE A 20 -2.42 -4.39 10.91
C PHE A 20 -2.08 -5.76 10.28
N TYR A 21 -1.49 -5.78 9.09
CA TYR A 21 -1.06 -7.01 8.43
C TYR A 21 0.03 -7.74 9.21
N ILE A 22 1.02 -7.04 9.77
CA ILE A 22 2.04 -7.68 10.60
C ILE A 22 1.39 -8.35 11.81
N TRP A 23 0.51 -7.63 12.50
CA TRP A 23 -0.20 -8.18 13.63
C TRP A 23 -1.03 -9.41 13.22
N GLN A 24 -1.85 -9.29 12.19
CA GLN A 24 -2.76 -10.35 11.76
C GLN A 24 -2.04 -11.57 11.18
N PHE A 25 -0.99 -11.35 10.36
CA PHE A 25 -0.35 -12.41 9.58
C PHE A 25 0.88 -13.06 10.25
N PHE A 26 1.49 -12.40 11.24
CA PHE A 26 2.76 -12.85 11.81
C PHE A 26 2.77 -12.89 13.34
N LEU A 27 1.91 -12.14 14.02
CA LEU A 27 1.92 -12.04 15.49
C LEU A 27 0.67 -12.61 16.17
N ASN A 28 -0.44 -12.78 15.43
CA ASN A 28 -1.71 -13.22 15.99
C ASN A 28 -1.66 -14.73 16.32
N PRO A 29 -1.66 -15.13 17.61
CA PRO A 29 -1.49 -16.54 18.00
C PRO A 29 -2.61 -17.44 17.50
N ALA A 30 -3.82 -16.89 17.28
CA ALA A 30 -4.97 -17.65 16.79
C ALA A 30 -4.75 -18.21 15.38
N PHE A 31 -3.81 -17.61 14.63
CA PHE A 31 -3.54 -17.98 13.25
C PHE A 31 -2.17 -18.66 13.08
N VAL A 32 -1.13 -18.16 13.75
CA VAL A 32 0.26 -18.62 13.55
C VAL A 32 0.47 -20.09 13.92
N THR A 33 -0.39 -20.67 14.77
CA THR A 33 -0.33 -22.08 15.19
C THR A 33 -1.13 -23.05 14.31
N ASP A 34 -1.95 -22.54 13.38
CA ASP A 34 -2.79 -23.37 12.51
C ASP A 34 -2.05 -23.75 11.22
N PRO A 35 -1.86 -25.05 10.90
CA PRO A 35 -1.26 -25.46 9.63
C PRO A 35 -1.99 -24.94 8.38
N ALA A 36 -3.33 -24.88 8.40
CA ALA A 36 -4.12 -24.39 7.27
C ALA A 36 -3.90 -22.90 7.00
N TYR A 37 -3.52 -22.14 8.03
CA TYR A 37 -3.21 -20.73 7.90
C TYR A 37 -1.93 -20.47 7.11
N GLN A 38 -0.94 -21.36 7.16
CA GLN A 38 0.29 -21.21 6.37
C GLN A 38 0.01 -21.25 4.86
N ASP A 39 -0.99 -22.05 4.44
CA ASP A 39 -1.42 -22.07 3.04
C ASP A 39 -2.19 -20.81 2.65
N ALA A 40 -3.04 -20.28 3.54
CA ALA A 40 -3.69 -19.00 3.33
C ALA A 40 -2.68 -17.83 3.24
N LEU A 41 -1.62 -17.87 4.07
CA LEU A 41 -0.55 -16.88 4.03
C LEU A 41 0.15 -16.87 2.67
N ARG A 42 0.46 -18.05 2.09
CA ARG A 42 1.09 -18.13 0.76
C ARG A 42 0.26 -17.44 -0.33
N ILE A 43 -1.06 -17.49 -0.24
CA ILE A 43 -1.97 -16.87 -1.20
C ILE A 43 -2.01 -15.35 -1.02
N VAL A 44 -2.04 -14.84 0.22
CA VAL A 44 -2.11 -13.39 0.48
C VAL A 44 -0.73 -12.71 0.43
N PHE A 45 0.36 -13.46 0.59
CA PHE A 45 1.71 -12.92 0.70
C PHE A 45 2.11 -11.99 -0.45
N PRO A 46 1.80 -12.28 -1.74
CA PRO A 46 2.09 -11.35 -2.83
C PRO A 46 1.40 -9.99 -2.65
N HIS A 47 0.17 -9.96 -2.13
CA HIS A 47 -0.55 -8.73 -1.82
C HIS A 47 0.13 -7.95 -0.68
N LEU A 48 0.59 -8.64 0.37
CA LEU A 48 1.31 -8.02 1.49
C LEU A 48 2.60 -7.35 1.00
N VAL A 49 3.40 -8.06 0.21
CA VAL A 49 4.66 -7.55 -0.36
C VAL A 49 4.40 -6.32 -1.24
N ALA A 50 3.42 -6.39 -2.14
CA ALA A 50 3.06 -5.26 -3.00
C ALA A 50 2.62 -4.04 -2.18
N THR A 51 1.82 -4.24 -1.12
CA THR A 51 1.34 -3.16 -0.25
C THR A 51 2.49 -2.53 0.56
N TRP A 52 3.42 -3.33 1.07
CA TRP A 52 4.59 -2.81 1.79
C TRP A 52 5.53 -2.04 0.88
N LEU A 53 5.82 -2.55 -0.32
CA LEU A 53 6.61 -1.83 -1.32
C LEU A 53 5.93 -0.53 -1.74
N ALA A 54 4.61 -0.54 -1.96
CA ALA A 54 3.84 0.67 -2.24
C ALA A 54 3.92 1.69 -1.10
N THR A 55 3.84 1.24 0.15
CA THR A 55 3.98 2.09 1.35
C THR A 55 5.38 2.72 1.42
N LEU A 56 6.43 1.94 1.17
CA LEU A 56 7.81 2.44 1.13
C LEU A 56 8.02 3.45 0.00
N MET A 57 7.48 3.19 -1.20
CA MET A 57 7.54 4.15 -2.31
C MET A 57 6.74 5.43 -2.00
N THR A 58 5.62 5.31 -1.29
CA THR A 58 4.85 6.48 -0.80
C THR A 58 5.69 7.31 0.17
N LEU A 59 6.45 6.67 1.06
CA LEU A 59 7.39 7.36 1.95
C LEU A 59 8.46 8.11 1.15
N VAL A 60 9.04 7.49 0.12
CA VAL A 60 9.99 8.16 -0.79
C VAL A 60 9.35 9.38 -1.47
N CYS A 61 8.07 9.27 -1.88
CA CYS A 61 7.33 10.38 -2.50
C CYS A 61 7.19 11.61 -1.59
N LEU A 62 7.22 11.46 -0.26
CA LEU A 62 7.20 12.62 0.65
C LEU A 62 8.46 13.49 0.54
N PHE A 63 9.60 12.85 0.27
CA PHE A 63 10.88 13.54 0.12
C PHE A 63 11.09 14.02 -1.31
N LYS A 64 10.63 13.23 -2.30
CA LYS A 64 10.77 13.52 -3.73
C LYS A 64 9.42 13.39 -4.43
N GLU A 65 8.72 14.52 -4.58
CA GLU A 65 7.42 14.59 -5.26
C GLU A 65 7.56 14.56 -6.79
N THR A 66 8.14 13.50 -7.34
CA THR A 66 8.21 13.34 -8.80
C THR A 66 6.98 12.59 -9.30
N LYS A 67 6.48 13.02 -10.46
CA LYS A 67 5.29 12.43 -11.09
C LYS A 67 5.44 10.91 -11.33
N GLY A 68 6.62 10.47 -11.75
CA GLY A 68 6.93 9.06 -11.98
C GLY A 68 6.91 8.23 -10.69
N LEU A 69 7.45 8.74 -9.57
CA LEU A 69 7.45 8.00 -8.31
C LEU A 69 6.03 7.85 -7.74
N VAL A 70 5.22 8.91 -7.82
CA VAL A 70 3.82 8.85 -7.37
C VAL A 70 3.00 7.88 -8.22
N LEU A 71 3.22 7.84 -9.53
CA LEU A 71 2.57 6.85 -10.40
C LEU A 71 3.00 5.41 -10.08
N LEU A 72 4.29 5.19 -9.83
CA LEU A 72 4.81 3.89 -9.42
C LEU A 72 4.17 3.42 -8.11
N ALA A 73 4.12 4.29 -7.09
CA ALA A 73 3.50 3.96 -5.80
C ALA A 73 1.99 3.68 -5.95
N ALA A 74 1.26 4.50 -6.72
CA ALA A 74 -0.15 4.28 -7.03
C ALA A 74 -0.37 2.95 -7.76
N GLY A 75 0.47 2.65 -8.75
CA GLY A 75 0.46 1.41 -9.51
C GLY A 75 0.71 0.19 -8.63
N LEU A 76 1.66 0.25 -7.70
CA LEU A 76 1.94 -0.85 -6.76
C LEU A 76 0.73 -1.13 -5.84
N TYR A 77 0.03 -0.10 -5.36
CA TYR A 77 -1.22 -0.30 -4.64
C TYR A 77 -2.33 -0.88 -5.55
N GLY A 78 -2.37 -0.48 -6.82
CA GLY A 78 -3.27 -1.10 -7.81
C GLY A 78 -2.97 -2.59 -8.04
N VAL A 79 -1.68 -2.95 -8.15
CA VAL A 79 -1.24 -4.35 -8.24
C VAL A 79 -1.60 -5.11 -6.97
N ALA A 80 -1.41 -4.53 -5.79
CA ALA A 80 -1.82 -5.15 -4.54
C ALA A 80 -3.32 -5.46 -4.54
N VAL A 81 -4.18 -4.51 -4.96
CA VAL A 81 -5.62 -4.74 -5.10
C VAL A 81 -5.93 -5.88 -6.07
N ALA A 82 -5.23 -5.96 -7.20
CA ALA A 82 -5.42 -7.02 -8.19
C ALA A 82 -4.99 -8.41 -7.68
N LEU A 83 -3.90 -8.48 -6.90
CA LEU A 83 -3.37 -9.73 -6.36
C LEU A 83 -4.30 -10.36 -5.32
N PHE A 84 -5.01 -9.55 -4.53
CA PHE A 84 -5.96 -10.07 -3.55
C PHE A 84 -7.16 -9.13 -3.35
N PRO A 85 -8.19 -9.20 -4.23
CA PRO A 85 -9.32 -8.28 -4.21
C PRO A 85 -10.11 -8.30 -2.90
N SER A 86 -10.16 -9.44 -2.20
CA SER A 86 -10.86 -9.56 -0.93
C SER A 86 -10.24 -8.71 0.19
N TYR A 87 -8.97 -8.29 0.09
CA TYR A 87 -8.33 -7.35 1.02
C TYR A 87 -8.28 -5.89 0.51
N MET A 88 -8.93 -5.58 -0.62
CA MET A 88 -8.80 -4.29 -1.29
C MET A 88 -9.23 -3.08 -0.43
N MET A 89 -10.11 -3.28 0.55
CA MET A 89 -10.76 -2.18 1.29
C MET A 89 -9.76 -1.25 1.99
N TYR A 90 -8.59 -1.77 2.37
CA TYR A 90 -7.53 -1.00 3.00
C TYR A 90 -6.65 -0.26 1.98
N VAL A 91 -6.55 -0.80 0.76
CA VAL A 91 -5.55 -0.41 -0.23
C VAL A 91 -6.11 0.44 -1.38
N ILE A 92 -7.39 0.29 -1.69
CA ILE A 92 -8.03 1.04 -2.76
C ILE A 92 -8.08 2.56 -2.49
N ILE A 93 -8.28 2.94 -1.21
CA ILE A 93 -8.27 4.34 -0.79
C ILE A 93 -6.87 4.94 -0.98
N GLN A 94 -5.82 4.18 -0.64
CA GLN A 94 -4.42 4.58 -0.79
C GLN A 94 -4.07 4.82 -2.27
N ALA A 95 -4.49 3.90 -3.14
CA ALA A 95 -4.34 4.04 -4.59
C ALA A 95 -5.06 5.29 -5.12
N ALA A 96 -6.33 5.49 -4.74
CA ALA A 96 -7.11 6.64 -5.19
C ALA A 96 -6.47 7.98 -4.75
N LEU A 97 -6.01 8.07 -3.49
CA LEU A 97 -5.32 9.26 -2.99
C LEU A 97 -4.00 9.53 -3.74
N LEU A 98 -3.23 8.50 -4.09
CA LEU A 98 -2.02 8.71 -4.89
C LEU A 98 -2.30 9.04 -6.35
N PHE A 99 -3.32 8.46 -6.97
CA PHE A 99 -3.73 8.87 -8.33
C PHE A 99 -4.20 10.33 -8.36
N THR A 100 -4.95 10.78 -7.33
CA THR A 100 -5.31 12.20 -7.22
C THR A 100 -4.11 13.10 -6.97
N ALA A 101 -3.12 12.64 -6.18
CA ALA A 101 -1.84 13.34 -6.03
C ALA A 101 -1.09 13.43 -7.37
N TYR A 102 -1.02 12.33 -8.13
CA TYR A 102 -0.36 12.26 -9.44
C TYR A 102 -0.93 13.27 -10.44
N LEU A 103 -2.26 13.39 -10.51
CA LEU A 103 -2.94 14.34 -11.39
C LEU A 103 -2.63 15.80 -11.04
N LYS A 104 -2.29 16.08 -9.77
CA LYS A 104 -1.96 17.42 -9.27
C LYS A 104 -0.47 17.76 -9.34
N ILE A 105 0.39 16.82 -9.70
CA ILE A 105 1.82 17.07 -9.93
C ILE A 105 2.01 17.50 -11.38
N GLU A 106 2.66 18.65 -11.55
CA GLU A 106 3.06 19.13 -12.87
C GLU A 106 3.97 18.09 -13.56
N PRO A 107 3.84 17.89 -14.89
CA PRO A 107 4.76 17.03 -15.60
C PRO A 107 6.18 17.52 -15.36
N ASN A 108 7.07 16.62 -14.89
CA ASN A 108 8.50 16.92 -14.86
C ASN A 108 8.91 17.25 -16.30
N LYS A 109 9.35 18.49 -16.54
CA LYS A 109 10.01 18.89 -17.78
C LYS A 109 11.34 18.18 -17.92
#